data_AF-A0AAN8VGY8-F1
#
_entry.id   AF-A0AAN8VGY8-F1
#
_cell.length_a   1.000
_cell.length_b   1.000
_cell.length_c   1.000
_cell.angle_alpha   90.00
_cell.angle_beta   90.00
_cell.angle_gamma   90.00
#
_symmetry.space_group_name_H-M   'P 1'
#
loop_
_entity.id
_entity.type
_entity.pdbx_description
1 polymer ?
#
loop_
_entity_poly.entity_id
_entity_poly.type
_entity_poly.pdbx_seq_one_letter_code
_entity_poly.pdbx_strand_id
1 'polypeptide(L)' 'MLFREKHSRLSKSAEEAVELLLPGYEDNDQSSLCSWADRVKFRYRWSSTLHYIDTPDSLCNCQYDSSQYYGHLVY' A
#
# COMPACT_ATOMS: atom_id res chain seq x y z
N MET A 1 -2.39 -9.61 -11.21
CA MET A 1 -3.69 -9.50 -11.91
C MET A 1 -4.62 -8.48 -11.25
N LEU A 2 -4.71 -8.41 -9.91
CA LEU A 2 -5.67 -7.54 -9.18
C LEU A 2 -5.55 -6.02 -9.44
N PHE A 3 -4.37 -5.48 -9.74
CA PHE A 3 -4.21 -4.02 -9.88
C PHE A 3 -4.66 -3.45 -11.24
N ARG A 4 -4.62 -4.24 -12.31
CA ARG A 4 -5.14 -3.80 -13.63
C ARG A 4 -6.64 -3.56 -13.62
N GLU A 5 -7.37 -4.20 -12.71
CA GLU A 5 -8.81 -3.99 -12.53
C GLU A 5 -9.15 -2.70 -11.80
N LYS A 6 -8.18 -2.01 -11.17
CA LYS A 6 -8.47 -0.79 -10.40
C LYS A 6 -8.76 0.40 -11.31
N HIS A 7 -8.03 0.54 -12.43
CA HIS A 7 -8.20 1.65 -13.36
C HIS A 7 -9.61 1.69 -13.96
N SER A 8 -10.17 0.53 -14.32
CA SER A 8 -11.52 0.44 -14.88
C SER A 8 -12.64 0.81 -13.90
N ARG A 9 -12.31 1.09 -12.63
CA ARG A 9 -13.26 1.48 -11.57
C ARG A 9 -13.06 2.91 -11.09
N LEU A 10 -12.13 3.67 -11.68
CA LEU A 10 -11.89 5.07 -11.30
C LEU A 10 -12.96 5.98 -11.92
N SER A 11 -13.31 7.06 -11.21
CA SER A 11 -13.98 8.18 -11.86
C SER A 11 -13.02 8.84 -12.84
N LYS A 12 -13.54 9.50 -13.86
CA LYS A 12 -12.72 10.23 -14.84
C LYS A 12 -11.73 11.22 -14.19
N SER A 13 -12.18 11.96 -13.18
CA SER A 13 -11.32 12.89 -12.43
C SER A 13 -10.20 12.20 -11.64
N ALA A 14 -10.46 10.99 -11.12
CA ALA A 14 -9.45 10.21 -10.41
C ALA A 14 -8.43 9.61 -11.39
N GLU A 15 -8.88 9.18 -12.57
CA GLU A 15 -8.02 8.71 -13.65
C GLU A 15 -7.09 9.82 -14.15
N GLU A 16 -7.62 11.01 -14.47
CA GLU A 16 -6.81 12.18 -14.88
C GLU A 16 -5.78 12.57 -13.81
N ALA A 17 -6.16 12.57 -12.53
CA ALA A 17 -5.24 12.85 -11.44
C ALA A 17 -4.14 11.79 -11.31
N VAL A 18 -4.48 10.51 -11.52
CA VAL A 18 -3.51 9.41 -11.51
C VAL A 18 -2.52 9.58 -12.68
N GLU A 19 -3.00 9.83 -13.89
CA GLU A 19 -2.15 10.06 -15.07
C GLU A 19 -1.16 11.21 -14.88
N LEU A 20 -1.57 12.30 -14.23
CA LEU A 20 -0.70 13.44 -13.91
C LEU A 20 0.38 13.12 -12.87
N LEU A 21 0.13 12.17 -11.96
CA LEU A 21 1.05 11.79 -10.89
C LEU A 21 2.02 10.68 -11.30
N LEU A 22 1.66 9.88 -12.31
CA LEU A 22 2.51 8.80 -12.78
C LEU A 22 3.69 9.37 -13.58
N PRO A 23 4.90 8.83 -13.38
CA PRO A 23 6.03 9.23 -14.19
C PRO A 23 5.91 8.66 -15.60
N GLY A 24 6.13 9.48 -16.62
CA GLY A 24 5.88 9.13 -18.02
C GLY A 24 6.80 8.06 -18.65
N TYR A 25 7.70 7.43 -17.89
CA TYR A 25 8.53 6.32 -18.39
C TYR A 25 7.85 4.94 -18.28
N GLU A 26 6.65 4.87 -17.69
CA GLU A 26 5.91 3.63 -17.43
C GLU A 26 4.63 3.52 -18.28
N ASP A 27 4.54 4.20 -19.44
CA ASP A 27 3.35 4.22 -20.31
C ASP A 27 2.03 4.45 -19.55
N ASN A 28 2.08 5.17 -18.43
CA ASN A 28 0.99 5.37 -17.49
C ASN A 28 0.36 4.06 -16.93
N ASP A 29 1.04 2.92 -17.01
CA ASP A 29 0.61 1.69 -16.35
C ASP A 29 0.86 1.77 -14.85
N GLN A 30 -0.14 2.25 -14.10
CA GLN A 30 -0.10 2.32 -12.64
C GLN A 30 0.30 0.97 -12.00
N SER A 31 -0.05 -0.15 -12.63
CA SER A 31 0.22 -1.48 -12.09
C SER A 31 1.70 -1.83 -12.06
N SER A 32 2.53 -1.19 -12.87
CA SER A 32 4.00 -1.38 -12.85
C SER A 32 4.64 -0.80 -11.58
N LEU A 33 4.01 0.22 -10.98
CA LEU A 33 4.51 0.90 -9.79
C LEU A 33 3.94 0.37 -8.47
N CYS A 34 2.94 -0.51 -8.48
CA CYS A 34 2.31 -0.99 -7.23
C CYS A 34 3.27 -1.73 -6.28
N SER A 35 4.32 -2.35 -6.81
CA SER A 35 5.37 -3.02 -6.03
C SER A 35 6.51 -2.09 -5.61
N TRP A 36 6.45 -0.78 -5.94
CA TRP A 36 7.47 0.19 -5.58
C TRP A 36 7.66 0.28 -4.05
N ALA A 37 6.56 0.29 -3.29
CA ALA A 37 6.60 0.34 -1.83
C ALA A 37 7.42 -0.81 -1.23
N ASP A 38 7.22 -2.04 -1.73
CA ASP A 38 7.97 -3.22 -1.27
C ASP A 38 9.47 -3.12 -1.57
N ARG A 39 9.86 -2.48 -2.67
CA ARG A 39 11.27 -2.29 -3.05
C ARG A 39 11.97 -1.25 -2.17
N VAL A 40 11.25 -0.21 -1.73
CA VAL A 40 11.85 0.91 -1.00
C VAL A 40 11.80 0.77 0.52
N LYS A 41 11.06 -0.19 1.08
CA LYS A 41 10.90 -0.35 2.55
C LYS A 41 12.20 -0.57 3.33
N PHE A 42 13.26 -1.05 2.68
CA PHE A 42 14.58 -1.16 3.30
C PHE A 42 15.40 0.13 3.21
N ARG A 43 15.13 0.96 2.19
CA ARG A 43 15.71 2.30 2.04
C ARG A 43 15.05 3.29 2.99
N TYR A 44 13.73 3.24 3.08
CA TYR A 44 12.92 4.01 4.02
C TYR A 44 12.45 3.07 5.13
N ARG A 45 13.34 2.76 6.09
CA ARG A 45 13.09 1.74 7.12
C ARG A 45 11.79 1.94 7.90
N TRP A 46 11.43 3.19 8.17
CA TRP A 46 10.17 3.53 8.85
C TRP A 46 8.93 3.05 8.10
N SER A 47 9.01 2.83 6.79
CA SER A 47 7.87 2.39 5.99
C SER A 47 7.64 0.89 6.08
N SER A 48 8.60 0.11 6.59
CA SER A 48 8.50 -1.36 6.60
C SER A 48 7.32 -1.86 7.43
N THR A 49 7.04 -1.23 8.58
CA THR A 49 5.93 -1.60 9.47
C THR A 49 4.56 -1.21 8.92
N LEU A 50 4.50 -0.39 7.86
CA LEU A 50 3.24 0.00 7.22
C LEU A 50 2.66 -1.07 6.29
N HIS A 51 3.41 -2.15 6.03
CA HIS A 51 2.99 -3.22 5.11
C HIS A 51 2.11 -4.30 5.78
N TYR A 52 1.98 -4.30 7.10
CA TYR A 52 1.25 -5.31 7.85
C TYR A 52 0.63 -4.72 9.11
N ILE A 53 -0.29 -5.48 9.69
CA ILE A 53 -0.86 -5.22 11.02
C ILE A 53 -0.70 -6.52 11.79
N ASP A 54 0.04 -6.48 12.88
CA ASP A 54 0.17 -7.63 13.77
C ASP A 54 -1.08 -7.71 14.68
N THR A 55 -1.68 -8.89 14.73
CA THR A 55 -2.85 -9.18 15.57
C THR A 55 -2.50 -10.30 16.54
N PRO A 56 -2.98 -10.27 17.80
CA PRO A 56 -2.71 -11.35 18.74
C PRO A 56 -3.20 -12.72 18.22
N ASP A 57 -2.37 -13.75 18.34
CA ASP A 57 -2.64 -15.10 17.79
C ASP A 57 -3.99 -15.70 18.25
N SER A 58 -4.43 -15.36 19.47
CA SER A 58 -5.67 -15.87 20.05
C SER A 58 -6.91 -15.06 19.69
N LEU A 59 -6.75 -13.94 18.97
CA LEU A 59 -7.83 -13.04 18.58
C LEU A 59 -7.97 -13.01 17.05
N CYS A 60 -9.08 -13.55 16.53
CA CYS A 60 -9.43 -13.43 15.11
C CYS A 60 -10.07 -12.06 14.80
N ASN A 61 -9.49 -10.97 15.29
CA ASN A 61 -9.97 -9.62 15.05
C ASN A 61 -8.83 -8.63 14.79
N CYS A 62 -9.14 -7.55 14.09
CA CYS A 62 -8.27 -6.39 13.92
C CYS A 62 -8.94 -5.21 14.63
N GLN A 63 -8.32 -4.71 15.69
CA GLN A 63 -8.79 -3.55 16.43
C GLN A 63 -7.67 -2.51 16.39
N TYR A 64 -7.95 -1.34 15.84
CA TYR A 64 -6.92 -0.34 15.53
C TYR A 64 -6.01 -0.02 16.72
N ASP A 65 -6.58 0.34 17.87
CA ASP A 65 -5.79 0.74 19.05
C ASP A 65 -4.93 -0.41 19.62
N SER A 66 -5.49 -1.61 19.73
CA SER A 66 -4.78 -2.75 20.31
C SER A 66 -3.76 -3.33 19.33
N SER A 67 -4.09 -3.45 18.04
CA SER A 67 -3.17 -3.86 16.99
C SER A 67 -1.98 -2.89 16.85
N GLN A 68 -2.20 -1.58 17.02
CA GLN A 68 -1.08 -0.62 17.06
C GLN A 68 -0.20 -0.80 18.30
N TYR A 69 -0.79 -1.04 19.46
CA TYR A 69 -0.04 -1.30 20.68
C TYR A 69 0.87 -2.53 20.53
N TYR A 70 0.34 -3.64 20.00
CA TYR A 70 1.15 -4.83 19.73
C TYR A 70 2.21 -4.57 18.65
N GLY A 71 1.86 -3.85 17.59
CA GLY A 71 2.83 -3.41 16.59
C GLY A 71 3.99 -2.63 17.21
N HIS A 72 3.74 -1.72 18.17
CA HIS A 72 4.82 -0.97 18.82
C HIS A 72 5.69 -1.82 19.75
N LEU A 73 5.14 -2.86 20.38
CA LEU A 73 5.90 -3.70 21.32
C LEU A 73 6.83 -4.70 20.63
N VAL A 74 6.65 -4.96 19.34
CA VAL A 74 7.41 -5.95 18.57
C VAL A 74 8.59 -5.32 17.80
N TYR A 75 8.69 -3.99 17.73
CA TYR A 75 9.77 -3.25 17.05
C TYR A 75 10.59 -2.35 17.98
#